data_AF-A0A6P0U0N1-F1
#
_entry.id   AF-A0A6P0U0N1-F1
#
_cell.length_a   1.000
_cell.length_b   1.000
_cell.length_c   1.000
_cell.angle_alpha   90.00
_cell.angle_beta   90.00
_cell.angle_gamma   90.00
#
_symmetry.space_group_name_H-M   'P 1'
#
loop_
_entity.id
_entity.type
_entity.pdbx_description
1 polymer ?
#
loop_
_entity_poly.entity_id
_entity_poly.type
_entity_poly.pdbx_seq_one_letter_code
_entity_poly.pdbx_strand_id
1 'polypeptide(L)'
;MTPTKGWPKDLILSRYSHKQQQQVKRKVEAMERFVLINAIALAVLQLLSLEMPMTIWKDFPRWFRTLPSNGYPSEQIVLLTLASQRKHILAKSRPGLLLTKFLSTRSPQIRDSRIWSILSHETNCILNQKTFYCPVL
;
A
#
# COMPACT_ATOMS: atom_id res chain seq x y z
N MET A 1 37.67 15.99 7.75
CA MET A 1 36.22 15.72 7.77
C MET A 1 35.54 16.83 8.54
N THR A 2 34.75 17.69 7.89
CA THR A 2 33.94 18.68 8.59
C THR A 2 32.74 17.98 9.23
N PRO A 3 32.40 18.27 10.50
CA PRO A 3 31.28 17.64 11.16
C PRO A 3 29.98 18.01 10.45
N THR A 4 29.14 17.01 10.16
CA THR A 4 27.80 17.22 9.65
C THR A 4 27.03 18.11 10.63
N LYS A 5 26.51 19.23 10.14
CA LYS A 5 25.75 20.18 10.95
C LYS A 5 24.55 19.43 11.55
N GLY A 6 24.52 19.33 12.88
CA GLY A 6 23.46 18.64 13.61
C GLY A 6 22.09 19.24 13.35
N TRP A 7 21.03 18.49 13.68
CA TRP A 7 19.66 18.97 13.57
C TRP A 7 19.48 20.25 14.39
N PRO A 8 18.92 21.33 13.81
CA PRO A 8 18.67 22.55 14.55
C PRO A 8 17.65 22.27 15.67
N LYS A 9 17.95 22.75 16.88
CA LYS A 9 17.08 22.56 18.06
C LYS A 9 15.73 23.26 17.90
N ASP A 10 15.69 24.36 17.13
CA ASP A 10 14.49 25.15 16.88
C ASP A 10 14.17 25.23 15.38
N LEU A 11 13.04 24.64 14.98
CA LEU A 11 12.52 24.67 13.61
C LEU A 11 11.36 25.66 13.52
N ILE A 12 11.69 26.96 13.46
CA ILE A 12 10.71 28.03 13.31
C ILE A 12 10.51 28.33 11.83
N LEU A 13 9.36 27.91 11.28
CA LEU A 13 9.01 28.04 9.86
C LEU A 13 9.13 29.48 9.33
N SER A 14 8.77 30.49 10.12
CA SER A 14 8.80 31.90 9.70
C SER A 14 10.21 32.43 9.41
N ARG A 15 11.27 31.78 9.91
CA ARG A 15 12.67 32.17 9.67
C ARG A 15 13.19 31.71 8.29
N TYR A 16 12.46 30.84 7.60
CA TYR A 16 12.85 30.32 6.29
C TYR A 16 12.28 31.16 5.15
N SER A 17 12.89 31.06 3.96
CA SER A 17 12.37 31.73 2.76
C SER A 17 10.94 31.27 2.44
N HIS A 18 10.13 32.16 1.85
CA HIS A 18 8.74 31.86 1.49
C HIS A 18 8.62 30.59 0.61
N LYS A 19 9.59 30.37 -0.28
CA LYS A 19 9.66 29.15 -1.12
C LYS A 19 9.79 27.87 -0.29
N GLN A 20 10.65 27.87 0.74
CA GLN A 20 10.84 26.72 1.64
C GLN A 20 9.61 26.49 2.53
N GLN A 21 9.01 27.57 3.05
CA GLN A 21 7.78 27.48 3.83
C GLN A 21 6.65 26.82 3.04
N GLN A 22 6.46 27.22 1.78
CA GLN A 22 5.44 26.65 0.91
C GLN A 22 5.69 25.16 0.62
N GLN A 23 6.95 24.76 0.44
CA GLN A 23 7.32 23.35 0.24
C GLN A 23 6.98 22.50 1.47
N VAL A 24 7.28 23.00 2.68
CA VAL A 24 6.94 22.29 3.92
C VAL A 24 5.43 22.17 4.08
N LYS A 25 4.69 23.27 3.88
CA LYS A 25 3.21 23.25 3.96
C LYS A 25 2.61 22.20 3.02
N ARG A 26 3.05 22.14 1.76
CA ARG A 26 2.58 21.13 0.80
C ARG A 26 2.90 19.70 1.22
N LYS A 27 4.08 19.47 1.83
CA LYS A 27 4.47 18.14 2.33
C LYS A 27 3.62 17.72 3.52
N VAL A 28 3.38 18.64 4.46
CA VAL A 28 2.53 18.40 5.63
C VAL A 28 1.10 18.10 5.19
N GLU A 29 0.54 18.94 4.30
CA GLU A 29 -0.80 18.74 3.74
C GLU A 29 -0.94 17.37 3.03
N ALA A 30 0.07 16.96 2.27
CA ALA A 30 0.10 15.64 1.64
C ALA A 30 0.18 14.50 2.67
N MET A 31 0.97 14.67 3.73
CA MET A 31 1.11 13.70 4.82
C MET A 31 -0.21 13.55 5.59
N GLU A 32 -0.86 14.66 5.95
CA GLU A 32 -2.14 14.67 6.64
C GLU A 32 -3.21 13.92 5.85
N ARG A 33 -3.33 14.22 4.54
CA ARG A 33 -4.25 13.50 3.65
C ARG A 33 -3.93 12.01 3.57
N PHE A 34 -2.65 11.65 3.50
CA PHE A 34 -2.23 10.26 3.46
C PHE A 34 -2.64 9.51 4.75
N VAL A 35 -2.37 10.10 5.91
CA VAL A 35 -2.72 9.52 7.22
C VAL A 35 -4.23 9.40 7.37
N LEU A 36 -5.01 10.43 7.03
CA LEU A 36 -6.47 10.41 7.12
C LEU A 36 -7.09 9.35 6.22
N ILE A 37 -6.64 9.24 4.97
CA ILE A 37 -7.13 8.21 4.04
C ILE A 37 -6.78 6.82 4.57
N ASN A 38 -5.57 6.63 5.10
CA ASN A 38 -5.15 5.35 5.66
C ASN A 38 -5.98 4.97 6.90
N ALA A 39 -6.33 5.94 7.74
CA ALA A 39 -7.21 5.71 8.90
C ALA A 39 -8.61 5.25 8.47
N ILE A 40 -9.20 5.87 7.43
CA ILE A 40 -10.48 5.45 6.86
C ILE A 40 -10.37 4.04 6.28
N ALA A 41 -9.31 3.75 5.52
CA ALA A 41 -9.09 2.43 4.94
C ALA A 41 -8.99 1.35 6.02
N LEU A 42 -8.24 1.61 7.10
CA LEU A 42 -8.10 0.67 8.22
C LEU A 42 -9.44 0.45 8.94
N ALA A 43 -10.23 1.50 9.15
CA ALA A 43 -11.57 1.37 9.73
C ALA A 43 -12.50 0.49 8.88
N VAL A 44 -12.44 0.62 7.55
CA VAL A 44 -13.21 -0.25 6.63
C VAL A 44 -12.73 -1.70 6.71
N LEU A 45 -11.42 -1.94 6.76
CA LEU A 45 -10.89 -3.31 6.92
C LEU A 45 -11.33 -3.93 8.25
N GLN A 46 -11.35 -3.15 9.32
CA GLN A 46 -11.81 -3.61 10.63
C GLN A 46 -13.30 -3.95 10.62
N LEU A 47 -14.13 -3.11 9.99
CA LEU A 47 -15.56 -3.37 9.83
C LEU A 47 -15.80 -4.67 9.05
N LEU A 48 -15.09 -4.88 7.93
CA LEU A 48 -15.19 -6.09 7.12
C LEU A 48 -14.76 -7.34 7.90
N SER A 49 -13.78 -7.21 8.78
CA SER A 49 -13.33 -8.30 9.63
C SER A 49 -14.43 -8.81 10.57
N LEU A 50 -15.23 -7.89 11.10
CA LEU A 50 -16.30 -8.20 12.05
C LEU A 50 -17.58 -8.68 11.34
N GLU A 51 -17.96 -8.02 10.23
CA GLU A 51 -19.21 -8.29 9.52
C GLU A 51 -19.15 -9.54 8.63
N MET A 52 -17.99 -9.84 8.04
CA MET A 52 -17.86 -10.89 7.02
C MET A 52 -16.71 -11.89 7.26
N PRO A 53 -16.49 -12.39 8.49
CA PRO A 53 -15.33 -13.24 8.80
C PRO A 53 -15.29 -14.52 7.96
N MET A 54 -16.43 -15.20 7.78
CA MET A 54 -16.50 -16.47 7.03
C MET A 54 -16.15 -16.31 5.55
N THR A 55 -16.61 -15.22 4.93
CA THR A 55 -16.28 -14.91 3.54
C THR A 55 -14.80 -14.65 3.38
N ILE A 56 -14.21 -13.88 4.29
CA ILE A 56 -12.77 -13.58 4.26
C ILE A 56 -11.93 -14.84 4.44
N TRP A 57 -12.30 -15.75 5.34
CA TRP A 57 -11.58 -17.01 5.53
C TRP A 57 -11.67 -17.94 4.33
N LYS A 58 -12.85 -18.06 3.71
CA LYS A 58 -13.06 -18.87 2.51
C LYS A 58 -12.16 -18.42 1.35
N ASP A 59 -12.00 -17.10 1.22
CA ASP A 59 -11.35 -16.46 0.10
C ASP A 59 -9.86 -16.19 0.32
N PHE A 60 -9.36 -16.46 1.54
CA PHE A 60 -7.98 -16.19 1.91
C PHE A 60 -7.03 -17.11 1.12
N PRO A 61 -6.04 -16.55 0.39
CA PRO A 61 -5.23 -17.31 -0.57
C PRO A 61 -4.12 -18.15 0.08
N ARG A 62 -3.98 -18.13 1.40
CA ARG A 62 -2.91 -18.82 2.13
C ARG A 62 -3.51 -19.74 3.17
N TRP A 63 -2.71 -20.71 3.61
CA TRP A 63 -3.11 -21.63 4.66
C TRP A 63 -2.50 -21.22 6.00
N PHE A 64 -3.28 -21.35 7.07
CA PHE A 64 -2.80 -21.19 8.44
C PHE A 64 -2.79 -22.55 9.14
N ARG A 65 -1.70 -22.83 9.85
CA ARG A 65 -1.60 -24.03 10.69
C ARG A 65 -2.50 -23.94 11.93
N THR A 66 -2.74 -22.74 12.44
CA THR A 66 -3.61 -22.47 13.59
C THR A 66 -4.49 -21.25 13.30
N LEU A 67 -5.80 -21.41 13.45
CA LEU A 67 -6.74 -20.30 13.37
C LEU A 67 -6.82 -19.61 14.75
N PRO A 68 -7.03 -18.29 14.81
CA PRO A 68 -7.30 -17.60 16.08
C PRO A 68 -8.53 -18.18 16.77
N SER A 69 -8.49 -18.32 18.10
CA SER A 69 -9.58 -18.91 18.88
C SER A 69 -10.88 -18.10 18.82
N ASN A 70 -10.79 -16.80 18.56
CA ASN A 70 -11.93 -15.90 18.41
C ASN A 70 -12.62 -16.04 17.03
N GLY A 71 -12.02 -16.75 16.07
CA GLY A 71 -12.58 -16.96 14.73
C GLY A 71 -12.61 -15.73 13.81
N TYR A 72 -12.23 -14.54 14.29
CA TYR A 72 -12.22 -13.31 13.49
C TYR A 72 -10.86 -13.13 12.81
N PRO A 73 -10.81 -12.74 11.53
CA PRO A 73 -9.57 -12.39 10.86
C PRO A 73 -8.99 -11.10 11.45
N SER A 74 -7.72 -10.82 11.18
CA SER A 74 -7.16 -9.48 11.40
C SER A 74 -7.38 -8.61 10.17
N GLU A 75 -7.29 -7.29 10.32
CA GLU A 75 -7.38 -6.32 9.23
C GLU A 75 -6.34 -6.61 8.14
N GLN A 76 -5.17 -7.11 8.54
CA GLN A 76 -4.11 -7.52 7.63
C GLN A 76 -4.51 -8.76 6.81
N ILE A 77 -5.22 -9.72 7.40
CA ILE A 77 -5.75 -10.88 6.67
C ILE A 77 -6.80 -10.41 5.66
N VAL A 78 -7.73 -9.55 6.08
CA VAL A 78 -8.74 -8.94 5.18
C VAL A 78 -8.05 -8.22 4.01
N LEU A 79 -7.04 -7.41 4.28
CA LEU A 79 -6.27 -6.70 3.26
C LEU A 79 -5.63 -7.66 2.25
N LEU A 80 -5.01 -8.75 2.72
CA LEU A 80 -4.37 -9.74 1.84
C LEU A 80 -5.39 -10.49 0.98
N THR A 81 -6.56 -10.82 1.53
CA THR A 81 -7.67 -11.42 0.78
C THR A 81 -8.18 -10.46 -0.30
N LEU A 82 -8.43 -9.20 0.03
CA LEU A 82 -8.89 -8.20 -0.95
C LEU A 82 -7.83 -7.93 -2.02
N ALA A 83 -6.55 -7.91 -1.65
CA ALA A 83 -5.44 -7.70 -2.57
C ALA A 83 -5.31 -8.84 -3.58
N SER A 84 -5.52 -10.10 -3.18
CA SER A 84 -5.50 -11.24 -4.11
C SER A 84 -6.68 -11.18 -5.09
N GLN A 85 -7.85 -10.73 -4.61
CA GLN A 85 -9.07 -10.61 -5.42
C GLN A 85 -9.20 -9.28 -6.18
N ARG A 86 -8.20 -8.40 -6.10
CA ARG A 86 -8.28 -7.05 -6.66
C ARG A 86 -8.80 -7.00 -8.09
N LYS A 87 -8.37 -7.92 -8.96
CA LYS A 87 -8.77 -7.93 -10.38
C LYS A 87 -10.26 -8.18 -10.51
N HIS A 88 -10.78 -9.16 -9.76
CA HIS A 88 -12.19 -9.52 -9.75
C HIS A 88 -13.06 -8.42 -9.13
N ILE A 89 -12.62 -7.83 -8.02
CA ILE A 89 -13.33 -6.72 -7.36
C ILE A 89 -13.41 -5.50 -8.28
N LEU A 90 -12.29 -5.13 -8.92
CA LEU A 90 -12.24 -3.99 -9.83
C LEU A 90 -13.05 -4.25 -11.11
N ALA A 91 -13.06 -5.49 -11.62
CA ALA A 91 -13.86 -5.87 -12.79
C ALA A 91 -15.38 -5.81 -12.52
N LYS A 92 -15.81 -6.12 -11.28
CA LYS A 92 -17.21 -6.02 -10.84
C LYS A 92 -17.61 -4.61 -10.38
N SER A 93 -16.72 -3.62 -10.49
CA SER A 93 -17.02 -2.25 -10.08
C SER A 93 -18.07 -1.61 -11.00
N ARG A 94 -18.95 -0.78 -10.44
CA ARG A 94 -20.05 -0.15 -11.18
C ARG A 94 -19.51 0.75 -12.31
N PRO A 95 -19.96 0.59 -13.57
CA PRO A 95 -19.58 1.50 -14.65
C PRO A 95 -20.12 2.89 -14.33
N GLY A 96 -19.22 3.85 -14.11
CA GLY A 96 -19.55 5.22 -13.67
C GLY A 96 -18.82 5.69 -12.42
N LEU A 97 -18.11 4.78 -11.73
CA LEU A 97 -17.22 5.17 -10.63
C LEU A 97 -16.08 6.06 -11.12
N LEU A 98 -15.68 7.04 -10.29
CA LEU A 98 -14.50 7.88 -10.53
C LEU A 98 -13.23 7.07 -10.82
N LEU A 99 -13.19 5.82 -10.34
CA LEU A 99 -12.11 4.86 -10.59
C LEU A 99 -11.79 4.71 -12.09
N THR A 100 -12.79 4.60 -12.97
CA THR A 100 -12.53 4.43 -14.42
C THR A 100 -11.89 5.68 -15.02
N LYS A 101 -12.32 6.88 -14.58
CA LYS A 101 -11.71 8.17 -14.94
C LYS A 101 -10.27 8.27 -14.43
N PHE A 102 -10.01 7.83 -13.20
CA PHE A 102 -8.65 7.83 -12.65
C PHE A 102 -7.74 6.85 -13.39
N LEU A 103 -8.21 5.64 -13.68
CA LEU A 103 -7.44 4.63 -14.41
C LEU A 103 -7.12 5.08 -15.84
N SER A 104 -8.08 5.69 -16.55
CA SER A 104 -7.86 6.21 -17.91
C SER A 104 -6.91 7.42 -17.93
N THR A 105 -6.98 8.30 -16.92
CA THR A 105 -6.10 9.46 -16.79
C THR A 105 -4.65 9.04 -16.48
N ARG A 106 -4.44 7.92 -15.78
CA ARG A 106 -3.10 7.48 -15.32
C ARG A 106 -2.27 6.76 -16.39
N SER A 107 -2.90 6.22 -17.44
CA SER A 107 -2.19 5.58 -18.56
C SER A 107 -1.90 6.62 -19.66
N PRO A 108 -0.64 7.04 -19.98
CA PRO A 108 0.68 6.51 -19.65
C PRO A 108 1.71 7.62 -19.26
N GLN A 109 1.68 8.16 -18.04
CA GLN A 109 2.76 9.07 -17.59
C GLN A 109 3.88 8.36 -16.82
N ILE A 110 3.65 7.11 -16.40
CA ILE A 110 4.67 6.25 -15.77
C ILE A 110 5.13 5.24 -16.82
N ARG A 111 5.79 5.73 -17.86
CA ARG A 111 6.55 4.91 -18.81
C ARG A 111 7.79 5.66 -19.27
N ASP A 112 8.50 6.32 -18.36
CA ASP A 112 9.90 6.66 -18.62
C ASP A 112 10.70 5.37 -18.41
N SER A 113 10.95 4.69 -19.52
CA SER A 113 11.68 3.43 -19.66
C SER A 113 13.15 3.51 -19.23
N ARG A 114 13.62 4.66 -18.72
CA ARG A 114 15.00 4.87 -18.26
C ARG A 114 15.26 4.58 -16.78
N ILE A 115 14.23 4.52 -15.92
CA ILE A 115 14.42 4.26 -14.49
C ILE A 115 14.32 2.76 -14.15
N TRP A 116 13.53 1.98 -14.91
CA TRP A 116 13.39 0.55 -14.68
C TRP A 116 14.61 -0.29 -15.11
N SER A 117 15.45 0.20 -16.03
CA SER A 117 16.70 -0.50 -16.41
C SER A 117 17.77 -0.44 -15.32
N ILE A 118 17.77 0.62 -14.49
CA ILE A 118 18.74 0.79 -13.40
C ILE A 118 18.33 -0.05 -12.18
N LEU A 119 17.03 -0.22 -11.93
CA LEU A 119 16.51 -1.00 -10.80
C LEU A 119 16.33 -2.50 -11.09
N SER A 120 16.22 -2.93 -12.37
CA SER A 120 16.13 -4.36 -12.71
C SER A 120 17.44 -5.13 -12.55
N HIS A 121 18.59 -4.45 -12.46
CA HIS A 121 19.88 -5.14 -12.31
C HIS A 121 20.19 -5.55 -10.86
N GLU A 122 19.53 -4.97 -9.85
CA GLU A 122 19.70 -5.35 -8.44
C GLU A 122 18.67 -6.37 -7.94
N THR A 123 17.52 -6.54 -8.60
CA THR A 123 16.48 -7.47 -8.13
C THR A 123 16.64 -8.92 -8.59
N ASN A 124 17.60 -9.22 -9.48
CA ASN A 124 17.85 -10.59 -9.95
C ASN A 124 18.57 -11.49 -8.93
N CYS A 125 19.03 -10.95 -7.79
CA CYS A 125 19.71 -11.76 -6.76
C CYS A 125 18.78 -12.36 -5.69
N ILE A 126 17.49 -11.98 -5.62
CA ILE A 126 16.61 -12.39 -4.49
C ILE A 126 15.52 -13.40 -4.92
N LEU A 127 15.40 -13.71 -6.21
CA LEU A 127 14.37 -14.63 -6.74
C LEU A 127 14.95 -15.93 -7.31
N ASN A 128 16.00 -16.48 -6.69
CA ASN A 128 16.47 -17.83 -6.99
C ASN A 128 16.40 -18.74 -5.76
N GLN A 129 15.20 -18.87 -5.19
CA GLN A 129 14.80 -19.99 -4.34
C GLN A 129 13.35 -20.36 -4.67
N LYS A 130 13.18 -21.03 -5.82
CA LYS A 130 11.95 -21.76 -6.18
C LYS A 130 12.32 -23.18 -6.62
N THR A 131 12.51 -24.03 -5.63
CA THR A 131 12.24 -25.48 -5.64
C THR A 131 11.61 -25.71 -4.27
N PHE A 132 10.40 -26.25 -4.11
CA PHE A 132 9.94 -27.55 -4.54
C PHE A 132 8.44 -27.54 -4.83
N TYR A 133 8.09 -28.00 -6.02
CA TYR A 133 6.91 -28.81 -6.25
C TYR A 133 7.14 -30.16 -5.55
N CYS A 134 6.15 -30.69 -4.85
CA CYS A 134 6.02 -32.14 -4.69
C CYS A 134 4.53 -32.52 -4.72
N PRO A 135 4.11 -33.48 -5.57
CA PRO A 135 2.76 -34.00 -5.62
C PRO A 135 2.58 -35.23 -4.71
N VAL A 136 1.31 -35.55 -4.44
CA VAL A 136 0.76 -36.84 -3.97
C VAL A 136 0.94 -37.18 -2.48
N LEU A 137 -0.17 -37.10 -1.73
CA LEU A 137 -0.97 -38.25 -1.23
C LEU A 137 -2.33 -37.76 -0.72
#